data_AF-A0A8J2UK85-F1
#
_entry.id   AF-A0A8J2UK85-F1
#
_cell.length_a   1.000
_cell.length_b   1.000
_cell.length_c   1.000
_cell.angle_alpha   90.00
_cell.angle_beta   90.00
_cell.angle_gamma   90.00
#
_symmetry.space_group_name_H-M   'P 1'
#
loop_
_entity.id
_entity.type
_entity.pdbx_description
1 polymer ?
#
loop_
_entity_poly.entity_id
_entity_poly.type
_entity_poly.pdbx_seq_one_letter_code
_entity_poly.pdbx_strand_id
1 'polypeptide(L)'
;MFEEILNTVKQHFAENPEIAQHIPADQQEAIHNEIATHVANNMPASGETGGGGAASGGGLLSGLFGKVEAAISSGNPIASAVEGGLVASLTSKFGLPAAATGAIAGALPGLLQKLMNKPATA
;
A
#
# COMPACT_ATOMS: atom_id res chain seq x y z
N MET A 1 7.15 11.84 4.12
CA MET A 1 6.93 10.37 4.04
C MET A 1 6.02 9.97 2.89
N PHE A 2 4.86 10.63 2.70
CA PHE A 2 3.99 10.34 1.56
C PHE A 2 4.67 10.43 0.19
N GLU A 3 5.49 11.46 -0.06
CA GLU A 3 6.22 11.62 -1.33
C GLU A 3 7.17 10.46 -1.63
N GLU A 4 7.82 9.92 -0.59
CA GLU A 4 8.68 8.73 -0.72
C GLU A 4 7.86 7.48 -1.06
N ILE A 5 6.67 7.36 -0.46
CA ILE A 5 5.73 6.29 -0.78
C ILE A 5 5.28 6.43 -2.23
N LEU A 6 4.86 7.62 -2.64
CA LEU A 6 4.44 7.93 -4.01
C LEU A 6 5.55 7.65 -5.03
N ASN A 7 6.79 8.05 -4.74
CA ASN A 7 7.94 7.75 -5.60
C ASN A 7 8.16 6.24 -5.72
N THR A 8 8.09 5.51 -4.61
CA THR A 8 8.26 4.05 -4.61
C THR A 8 7.13 3.34 -5.36
N VAL A 9 5.89 3.83 -5.22
CA VAL A 9 4.74 3.37 -6.00
C VAL A 9 5.05 3.59 -7.48
N LYS A 10 5.32 4.83 -7.91
CA LYS A 10 5.64 5.16 -9.31
C LYS A 10 6.76 4.28 -9.85
N GLN A 11 7.83 4.07 -9.08
CA GLN A 11 8.96 3.23 -9.46
C GLN A 11 8.55 1.75 -9.58
N HIS A 12 7.79 1.23 -8.63
CA HIS A 12 7.28 -0.14 -8.67
C HIS A 12 6.43 -0.38 -9.91
N PHE A 13 5.51 0.52 -10.25
CA PHE A 13 4.69 0.39 -11.47
C PHE A 13 5.52 0.57 -12.75
N ALA A 14 6.52 1.45 -12.75
CA ALA A 14 7.44 1.59 -13.89
C ALA A 14 8.29 0.33 -14.14
N GLU A 15 8.67 -0.38 -13.07
CA GLU A 15 9.40 -1.65 -13.14
C GLU A 15 8.49 -2.85 -13.47
N ASN A 16 7.16 -2.71 -13.34
CA ASN A 16 6.17 -3.74 -13.61
C ASN A 16 5.20 -3.30 -14.72
N PRO A 17 5.64 -3.28 -15.99
CA PRO A 17 4.82 -2.83 -17.11
C PRO A 17 3.56 -3.67 -17.30
N GLU A 18 3.58 -4.93 -16.84
CA GLU A 18 2.43 -5.83 -16.86
C GLU A 18 1.24 -5.32 -16.02
N ILE A 19 1.51 -4.48 -15.01
CA ILE A 19 0.51 -3.87 -14.13
C ILE A 19 0.21 -2.45 -14.63
N ALA A 20 1.24 -1.71 -15.04
CA ALA A 20 1.08 -0.35 -15.56
C ALA A 20 0.18 -0.29 -16.81
N GLN A 21 0.21 -1.31 -17.67
CA GLN A 21 -0.69 -1.39 -18.83
C GLN A 21 -2.19 -1.45 -18.46
N HIS A 22 -2.51 -1.84 -17.23
CA HIS A 22 -3.90 -1.86 -16.73
C HIS A 22 -4.33 -0.53 -16.13
N ILE A 23 -3.42 0.44 -16.00
CA ILE A 23 -3.69 1.76 -15.47
C ILE A 23 -3.93 2.71 -16.66
N PRO A 24 -5.11 3.35 -16.75
CA PRO A 24 -5.37 4.34 -17.80
C PRO A 24 -4.43 5.54 -17.62
N ALA A 25 -3.75 5.94 -18.71
CA ALA A 25 -2.75 7.01 -18.69
C ALA A 25 -3.31 8.34 -18.15
N ASP A 26 -4.56 8.68 -18.47
CA ASP A 26 -5.25 9.88 -18.00
C ASP A 26 -5.45 9.93 -16.48
N GLN A 27 -5.46 8.78 -15.80
CA GLN A 27 -5.68 8.70 -14.35
C GLN A 27 -4.49 8.10 -13.60
N GLN A 28 -3.40 7.80 -14.30
CA GLN A 28 -2.24 7.11 -13.75
C GLN A 28 -1.67 7.84 -12.52
N GLU A 29 -1.54 9.17 -12.60
CA GLU A 29 -1.03 9.95 -11.47
C GLU A 29 -1.99 9.95 -10.27
N ALA A 30 -3.28 10.05 -10.52
CA ALA A 30 -4.29 10.02 -9.46
C ALA A 30 -4.38 8.63 -8.79
N ILE A 31 -4.27 7.57 -9.59
CA ILE A 31 -4.22 6.18 -9.11
C ILE A 31 -2.97 5.95 -8.27
N HIS A 32 -1.80 6.41 -8.72
CA HIS A 32 -0.57 6.34 -7.92
C HIS A 32 -0.69 7.10 -6.60
N ASN A 33 -1.29 8.29 -6.60
CA ASN A 33 -1.56 9.05 -5.37
C ASN A 33 -2.52 8.31 -4.44
N GLU A 34 -3.56 7.67 -4.97
CA GLU A 34 -4.51 6.93 -4.15
C GLU A 34 -3.88 5.67 -3.53
N ILE A 35 -3.09 4.93 -4.31
CA ILE A 35 -2.32 3.78 -3.81
C ILE A 35 -1.36 4.26 -2.73
N ALA A 36 -0.61 5.34 -2.99
CA ALA A 36 0.30 5.91 -2.00
C ALA A 36 -0.44 6.36 -0.74
N THR A 37 -1.63 6.93 -0.87
CA THR A 37 -2.45 7.42 0.25
C THR A 37 -2.96 6.25 1.06
N HIS A 38 -3.45 5.22 0.39
CA HIS A 38 -3.93 4.01 1.03
C HIS A 38 -2.79 3.30 1.77
N VAL A 39 -1.62 3.19 1.14
CA VAL A 39 -0.43 2.62 1.77
C VAL A 39 0.01 3.49 2.95
N ALA A 40 0.09 4.81 2.83
CA ALA A 40 0.47 5.70 3.92
C ALA A 40 -0.51 5.67 5.10
N ASN A 41 -1.82 5.52 4.84
CA ASN A 41 -2.84 5.42 5.89
C ASN A 41 -2.85 4.06 6.59
N ASN A 42 -2.44 2.99 5.89
CA ASN A 42 -2.38 1.64 6.44
C ASN A 42 -0.99 1.28 6.98
N MET A 43 0.04 2.03 6.60
CA MET A 43 1.37 1.95 7.15
C MET A 43 1.39 2.81 8.41
N PRO A 44 1.63 2.24 9.61
CA PRO A 44 1.71 3.05 10.82
C PRO A 44 2.84 4.05 10.65
N ALA A 45 2.50 5.35 10.74
CA ALA A 45 3.44 6.45 10.61
C ALA A 45 4.66 6.20 11.50
N SER A 46 5.77 5.82 10.88
CA SER A 46 7.04 5.58 11.59
C SER A 46 7.70 6.93 11.83
N GLY A 47 7.03 7.87 12.50
CA GLY A 47 7.53 9.25 12.54
C GLY A 47 6.88 10.27 13.46
N GLU A 48 5.78 10.00 14.16
CA GLU A 48 5.19 11.02 15.06
C GLU A 48 5.08 10.52 16.51
N THR A 49 6.12 10.83 17.27
CA THR A 49 6.04 11.11 18.70
C THR A 49 5.00 12.23 18.91
N GLY A 50 3.75 11.89 19.23
CA GLY A 50 2.76 12.96 19.40
C GLY A 50 1.34 12.51 19.75
N GLY A 51 1.15 12.03 20.99
CA GLY A 51 -0.06 12.32 21.76
C GLY A 51 -1.36 11.58 21.40
N GLY A 52 -1.67 10.55 22.21
CA GLY A 52 -3.06 10.26 22.58
C GLY A 52 -3.54 8.84 22.29
N GLY A 53 -3.41 7.96 23.29
CA GLY A 53 -4.34 6.83 23.47
C GLY A 53 -3.81 5.44 23.11
N ALA A 54 -3.18 4.80 24.10
CA ALA A 54 -3.17 3.35 24.34
C ALA A 54 -2.67 2.40 23.22
N ALA A 55 -1.35 2.23 23.12
CA ALA A 55 -0.68 0.94 23.32
C ALA A 55 0.83 1.08 23.06
N SER A 56 1.60 0.71 24.07
CA SER A 56 3.04 0.43 24.12
C SER A 56 3.80 0.38 22.79
N GLY A 57 4.81 1.27 22.71
CA GLY A 57 5.84 1.28 21.68
C GLY A 57 6.53 -0.08 21.52
N GLY A 58 6.95 -0.35 20.27
CA GLY A 58 7.78 -1.49 19.89
C GLY A 58 7.04 -2.79 19.56
N GLY A 59 5.83 -3.03 20.08
CA GLY A 59 5.11 -4.30 19.91
C GLY A 59 4.03 -4.34 18.82
N LEU A 60 3.43 -3.20 18.47
CA LEU A 60 2.34 -3.15 17.50
C LEU A 60 2.83 -3.15 16.04
N LEU A 61 4.02 -2.62 15.79
CA LEU A 61 4.66 -2.60 14.46
C LEU A 61 4.99 -4.02 14.00
N SER A 62 5.67 -4.81 14.84
CA SER A 62 5.92 -6.25 14.62
C SER A 62 4.65 -7.09 14.78
N GLY A 63 3.70 -6.66 15.62
CA GLY A 63 2.44 -7.37 15.86
C GLY A 63 1.40 -7.22 14.74
N LEU A 64 1.35 -6.08 14.04
CA LEU A 64 0.47 -5.87 12.88
C LEU A 64 1.16 -6.31 11.59
N PHE A 65 2.46 -6.03 11.42
CA PHE A 65 3.24 -6.55 10.30
C PHE A 65 3.39 -8.06 10.36
N GLY A 66 3.70 -8.63 11.54
CA GLY A 66 3.65 -10.06 11.77
C GLY A 66 2.24 -10.63 11.58
N LYS A 67 1.17 -9.86 11.84
CA LYS A 67 -0.20 -10.25 11.50
C LYS A 67 -0.56 -10.08 10.03
N VAL A 68 0.08 -9.19 9.27
CA VAL A 68 -0.13 -8.99 7.82
C VAL A 68 0.72 -9.98 7.04
N GLU A 69 1.96 -10.20 7.42
CA GLU A 69 2.83 -11.24 6.87
C GLU A 69 2.30 -12.63 7.24
N ALA A 70 1.89 -12.84 8.50
CA ALA A 70 1.09 -14.01 8.85
C ALA A 70 -0.30 -13.95 8.20
N ALA A 71 -0.90 -12.81 7.86
CA ALA A 71 -2.18 -12.79 7.16
C ALA A 71 -2.07 -13.25 5.72
N ILE A 72 -1.05 -12.79 5.02
CA ILE A 72 -0.73 -13.16 3.65
C ILE A 72 -0.30 -14.63 3.63
N SER A 73 0.42 -15.09 4.67
CA SER A 73 0.85 -16.49 4.81
C SER A 73 -0.23 -17.44 5.38
N SER A 74 -1.23 -16.94 6.12
CA SER A 74 -2.29 -17.75 6.77
C SER A 74 -3.72 -17.50 6.27
N GLY A 75 -3.93 -16.59 5.31
CA GLY A 75 -5.26 -16.24 4.79
C GLY A 75 -6.12 -15.38 5.74
N ASN A 76 -5.50 -14.53 6.57
CA ASN A 76 -6.18 -13.76 7.61
C ASN A 76 -6.82 -12.46 7.02
N PRO A 77 -7.98 -12.01 7.52
CA PRO A 77 -8.83 -10.97 6.89
C PRO A 77 -8.25 -9.54 6.89
N ILE A 78 -7.09 -9.31 7.51
CA ILE A 78 -6.48 -7.97 7.56
C ILE A 78 -5.84 -7.59 6.22
N ALA A 79 -5.13 -8.51 5.57
CA ALA A 79 -4.61 -8.28 4.22
C ALA A 79 -5.77 -8.02 3.26
N SER A 80 -6.82 -8.84 3.35
CA SER A 80 -8.07 -8.67 2.59
C SER A 80 -8.79 -7.35 2.86
N ALA A 81 -8.65 -6.76 4.05
CA ALA A 81 -9.24 -5.45 4.35
C ALA A 81 -8.44 -4.30 3.70
N VAL A 82 -7.11 -4.38 3.68
CA VAL A 82 -6.25 -3.40 3.02
C VAL A 82 -6.41 -3.50 1.49
N GLU A 83 -6.36 -4.72 0.95
CA GLU A 83 -6.56 -5.00 -0.46
C GLU A 83 -7.99 -4.63 -0.88
N GLY A 84 -9.00 -5.04 -0.11
CA GLY A 84 -10.41 -4.76 -0.36
C GLY A 84 -10.74 -3.26 -0.29
N GLY A 85 -10.14 -2.53 0.66
CA GLY A 85 -10.29 -1.08 0.77
C GLY A 85 -9.70 -0.34 -0.43
N LEU A 86 -8.51 -0.76 -0.88
CA LEU A 86 -7.87 -0.20 -2.06
C LEU A 86 -8.66 -0.51 -3.32
N VAL A 87 -9.06 -1.78 -3.53
CA VAL A 87 -9.86 -2.20 -4.68
C VAL A 87 -11.20 -1.45 -4.72
N ALA A 88 -11.88 -1.32 -3.59
CA ALA A 88 -13.14 -0.58 -3.50
C ALA A 88 -12.95 0.91 -3.85
N SER A 89 -11.86 1.54 -3.37
CA SER A 89 -11.54 2.94 -3.69
C SER A 89 -11.21 3.11 -5.17
N LEU A 90 -10.43 2.19 -5.73
CA LEU A 90 -10.04 2.22 -7.14
C LEU A 90 -11.23 2.00 -8.08
N THR A 91 -12.10 1.04 -7.77
CA THR A 91 -13.32 0.81 -8.53
C THR A 91 -14.31 1.95 -8.37
N SER A 92 -14.47 2.51 -7.17
CA SER A 92 -15.47 3.57 -6.92
C SER A 92 -15.03 4.96 -7.41
N LYS A 93 -13.75 5.34 -7.23
CA LYS A 93 -13.24 6.66 -7.64
C LYS A 93 -12.84 6.71 -9.11
N PHE A 94 -12.19 5.66 -9.60
CA PHE A 94 -11.58 5.65 -10.93
C PHE A 94 -12.34 4.77 -11.92
N GLY A 95 -13.35 4.01 -11.48
CA GLY A 95 -14.10 3.12 -12.35
C GLY A 95 -13.27 1.97 -12.90
N LEU A 96 -12.17 1.60 -12.22
CA LEU A 96 -11.23 0.62 -12.74
C LEU A 96 -11.87 -0.79 -12.80
N PRO A 97 -11.62 -1.52 -13.91
CA PRO A 97 -12.09 -2.89 -14.03
C PRO A 97 -11.42 -3.82 -13.02
N ALA A 98 -12.07 -4.93 -12.68
CA ALA A 98 -11.56 -5.92 -11.73
C ALA A 98 -10.15 -6.45 -12.11
N ALA A 99 -9.83 -6.51 -13.40
CA ALA A 99 -8.50 -6.89 -13.86
C ALA A 99 -7.42 -5.88 -13.44
N ALA A 100 -7.70 -4.58 -13.55
CA ALA A 100 -6.77 -3.53 -13.15
C ALA A 100 -6.63 -3.44 -11.62
N THR A 101 -7.76 -3.50 -10.90
CA THR A 101 -7.73 -3.45 -9.43
C THR A 101 -7.10 -4.71 -8.83
N GLY A 102 -7.33 -5.88 -9.43
CA GLY A 102 -6.67 -7.12 -9.06
C GLY A 102 -5.16 -7.10 -9.31
N ALA A 103 -4.72 -6.56 -10.46
CA ALA A 103 -3.30 -6.41 -10.75
C ALA A 103 -2.61 -5.44 -9.78
N ILE A 104 -3.26 -4.30 -9.45
CA ILE A 104 -2.77 -3.34 -8.46
C ILE A 104 -2.72 -3.94 -7.05
N ALA A 105 -3.75 -4.70 -6.64
CA ALA A 105 -3.78 -5.38 -5.35
C ALA A 105 -2.69 -6.46 -5.26
N GLY A 106 -2.47 -7.21 -6.34
CA GLY A 106 -1.37 -8.20 -6.43
C GLY A 106 0.02 -7.57 -6.41
N ALA A 107 0.16 -6.31 -6.84
CA ALA A 107 1.40 -5.54 -6.75
C ALA A 107 1.71 -5.09 -5.31
N LEU A 108 0.69 -4.99 -4.46
CA LEU A 108 0.76 -4.37 -3.15
C LEU A 108 1.78 -5.04 -2.22
N PRO A 109 1.86 -6.37 -2.12
CA PRO A 109 2.88 -7.03 -1.30
C PRO A 109 4.30 -6.67 -1.74
N GLY A 110 4.60 -6.68 -3.04
CA GLY A 110 5.91 -6.32 -3.57
C GLY A 110 6.26 -4.84 -3.38
N LEU A 111 5.26 -3.97 -3.45
CA LEU A 111 5.37 -2.55 -3.19
C LEU A 111 5.67 -2.26 -1.71
N LEU A 112 4.96 -2.92 -0.79
CA LEU A 112 5.23 -2.85 0.64
C LEU A 112 6.64 -3.36 0.96
N GLN A 113 7.06 -4.49 0.38
CA GLN A 113 8.43 -5.01 0.52
C GLN A 113 9.46 -3.98 0.09
N LYS A 114 9.27 -3.31 -1.06
CA LYS A 114 10.16 -2.22 -1.50
C LYS A 114 10.19 -1.03 -0.54
N LEU A 115 9.04 -0.62 0.00
CA LEU A 115 8.97 0.48 0.97
C LEU A 115 9.70 0.16 2.28
N MET A 116 9.69 -1.09 2.70
CA MET A 116 10.37 -1.55 3.93
C MET A 116 11.86 -1.78 3.72
N ASN A 117 12.25 -2.27 2.54
CA ASN A 117 13.65 -2.49 2.18
C ASN A 117 14.35 -1.23 1.67
N LYS A 118 13.62 -0.16 1.36
CA LYS A 118 14.21 1.14 1.08
C LYS A 118 14.66 1.73 2.41
N PRO A 119 15.98 1.83 2.68
CA PRO A 119 16.44 2.56 3.85
C PRO A 119 15.87 3.98 3.74
N ALA A 120 15.23 4.47 4.80
CA ALA A 120 14.90 5.88 4.92
C ALA A 120 16.21 6.66 4.76
N THR A 121 16.47 7.16 3.56
CA THR A 121 17.64 8.00 3.32
C THR A 121 17.40 9.28 4.11
N ALA A 122 18.21 9.43 5.17
CA ALA A 122 18.25 10.58 6.07
C ALA A 122 18.65 11.87 5.36
#